data_AF-A0A946I1X1-F1
#
_entry.id   AF-A0A946I1X1-F1
#
_cell.length_a   1.000
_cell.length_b   1.000
_cell.length_c   1.000
_cell.angle_alpha   90.00
_cell.angle_beta   90.00
_cell.angle_gamma   90.00
#
_symmetry.space_group_name_H-M   'P 1'
#
loop_
_entity.id
_entity.type
_entity.pdbx_description
1 polymer ?
#
loop_
_entity_poly.entity_id
_entity_poly.type
_entity_poly.pdbx_seq_one_letter_code
_entity_poly.pdbx_strand_id
1 'polypeptide(L)'
;MRVLIIIVSLLIAVFAATDAAIPVIPAAWAAGKPTPGKTWQLLSGQDFLELAEYDREVYVTGVNDAYNWSYMAGFERMKWLVPCVRNRKSQQLSAMFSKWLQDNPERWHEPAAKLFPFAMFAVCRKPHAPNTPPNKAPKATPKS
;
A
#
# COMPACT_ATOMS: atom_id res chain seq x y z
N MET A 1 -42.25 11.03 31.14
CA MET A 1 -41.87 9.64 30.79
C MET A 1 -42.73 9.01 29.70
N ARG A 2 -44.07 9.15 29.69
CA ARG A 2 -44.92 8.49 28.66
C ARG A 2 -44.77 9.05 27.24
N VAL A 3 -44.42 10.33 27.08
CA VAL A 3 -44.25 10.98 25.75
C VAL A 3 -42.89 10.63 25.10
N LEU A 4 -41.85 10.38 25.90
CA LEU A 4 -40.51 10.03 25.40
C LEU A 4 -40.49 8.63 24.74
N ILE A 5 -41.32 7.71 25.22
CA ILE A 5 -41.44 6.34 24.72
C ILE A 5 -42.06 6.31 23.32
N ILE A 6 -43.02 7.21 23.03
CA ILE A 6 -43.69 7.26 21.72
C ILE A 6 -42.76 7.80 20.63
N ILE A 7 -41.89 8.77 20.96
CA ILE A 7 -40.94 9.35 20.01
C ILE A 7 -39.84 8.35 19.63
N VAL A 8 -39.37 7.53 20.57
CA VAL A 8 -38.38 6.47 20.30
C VAL A 8 -38.96 5.38 19.39
N SER A 9 -40.22 5.00 19.59
CA SER A 9 -40.90 4.02 18.73
C SER A 9 -41.12 4.53 17.29
N LEU A 10 -41.38 5.82 17.11
CA LEU A 10 -41.53 6.43 15.78
C LEU A 10 -40.20 6.55 15.03
N LEU A 11 -39.07 6.76 15.73
CA LEU A 11 -37.75 6.78 15.10
C LEU A 11 -37.27 5.39 14.64
N ILE A 12 -37.69 4.32 15.31
CA ILE A 12 -37.38 2.94 14.89
C ILE A 12 -38.15 2.57 13.61
N ALA A 13 -39.37 3.10 13.43
CA ALA A 13 -40.19 2.80 12.25
C ALA A 13 -39.71 3.48 10.95
N VAL A 14 -38.93 4.56 11.03
CA VAL A 14 -38.42 5.27 9.84
C VAL A 14 -37.21 4.56 9.21
N PHE A 15 -36.47 3.73 9.96
CA PHE A 15 -35.39 2.91 9.38
C PHE A 15 -35.87 1.60 8.72
N ALA A 16 -37.15 1.25 8.87
CA ALA A 16 -37.70 0.01 8.30
C ALA A 16 -38.25 0.15 6.87
N ALA A 17 -38.24 1.35 6.29
CA ALA A 17 -38.92 1.63 5.01
C ALA A 17 -37.98 2.06 3.86
N THR A 18 -36.66 1.96 4.04
CA THR A 18 -35.72 2.02 2.91
C THR A 18 -35.22 0.64 2.58
N ASP A 19 -36.12 -0.16 2.01
CA ASP A 19 -35.82 -1.33 1.18
C ASP A 19 -35.20 -0.87 -0.17
N ALA A 20 -34.24 0.07 -0.09
CA ALA A 20 -33.31 0.27 -1.18
C ALA A 20 -32.44 -0.97 -1.15
N ALA A 21 -32.83 -1.96 -1.96
CA ALA A 21 -32.06 -3.15 -2.25
C ALA A 21 -30.60 -2.74 -2.38
N ILE A 22 -29.81 -2.94 -1.32
CA ILE A 22 -28.37 -2.90 -1.42
C ILE A 22 -28.11 -3.99 -2.45
N PRO A 23 -27.60 -3.67 -3.65
CA PRO A 23 -27.22 -4.71 -4.56
C PRO A 23 -26.23 -5.56 -3.77
N VAL A 24 -26.64 -6.79 -3.46
CA VAL A 24 -25.74 -7.82 -2.99
C VAL A 24 -24.83 -8.01 -4.19
N ILE A 25 -23.77 -7.19 -4.26
CA ILE A 25 -22.68 -7.43 -5.19
C ILE A 25 -22.21 -8.80 -4.73
N PRO A 26 -22.45 -9.87 -5.51
CA PRO A 26 -21.93 -11.16 -5.12
C PRO A 26 -20.45 -10.91 -4.87
N ALA A 27 -19.95 -11.37 -3.72
CA ALA A 27 -18.53 -11.47 -3.48
C ALA A 27 -17.95 -12.50 -4.44
N ALA A 28 -18.02 -12.23 -5.74
CA ALA A 28 -17.07 -12.66 -6.73
C ALA A 28 -15.80 -11.87 -6.44
N TRP A 29 -15.22 -12.09 -5.26
CA TRP A 29 -13.77 -12.20 -5.19
C TRP A 29 -13.44 -13.14 -6.33
N ALA A 30 -12.72 -12.62 -7.32
CA ALA A 30 -12.21 -13.42 -8.40
C ALA A 30 -11.48 -14.58 -7.73
N ALA A 31 -12.15 -15.73 -7.64
CA ALA A 31 -11.54 -16.98 -7.25
C ALA A 31 -10.65 -17.31 -8.43
N GLY A 32 -9.49 -16.63 -8.49
CA GLY A 32 -8.40 -17.05 -9.33
C GLY A 32 -8.24 -18.53 -9.08
N LYS A 33 -8.29 -19.32 -10.14
CA LYS A 33 -8.08 -20.76 -10.03
C LYS A 33 -6.83 -20.93 -9.17
N PRO A 34 -6.87 -21.71 -8.07
CA PRO A 34 -5.67 -21.96 -7.30
C PRO A 34 -4.65 -22.54 -8.25
N THR A 35 -3.63 -21.76 -8.60
CA THR A 35 -2.49 -22.30 -9.32
C THR A 35 -1.94 -23.40 -8.42
N PRO A 36 -1.67 -24.62 -8.92
CA PRO A 36 -1.09 -25.69 -8.10
C PRO A 36 0.25 -25.23 -7.51
N GLY A 37 0.17 -24.62 -6.34
CA GLY A 37 1.31 -24.03 -5.65
C GLY A 37 2.04 -25.14 -4.92
N LYS A 38 3.34 -25.25 -5.14
CA LYS A 38 4.24 -25.82 -4.13
C LYS A 38 4.01 -25.00 -2.85
N THR A 39 3.27 -25.56 -1.90
CA THR A 39 2.54 -24.89 -0.82
C THR A 39 3.38 -24.14 0.23
N TRP A 40 4.68 -23.95 -0.01
CA TRP A 40 5.60 -23.22 0.85
C TRP A 40 6.55 -22.27 0.10
N GLN A 41 6.41 -22.18 -1.22
CA GLN A 41 7.37 -21.42 -2.01
C GLN A 41 6.98 -19.94 -2.00
N LEU A 42 7.84 -19.11 -1.41
CA LEU A 42 7.70 -17.66 -1.48
C LEU A 42 7.67 -17.24 -2.95
N LEU A 43 6.70 -16.39 -3.27
CA LEU A 43 6.52 -15.77 -4.57
C LEU A 43 7.84 -15.09 -5.01
N SER A 44 8.34 -15.42 -6.20
CA SER A 44 9.59 -14.86 -6.73
C SER A 44 9.41 -13.44 -7.25
N GLY A 45 10.50 -12.71 -7.50
CA GLY A 45 10.44 -11.40 -8.14
C GLY A 45 9.72 -11.43 -9.50
N GLN A 46 9.91 -12.50 -10.28
CA GLN A 46 9.19 -12.69 -11.54
C GLN A 46 7.69 -12.90 -11.31
N ASP A 47 7.32 -13.84 -10.44
CA ASP A 47 5.92 -14.14 -10.14
C ASP A 47 5.16 -12.87 -9.68
N PHE A 48 5.85 -11.99 -8.94
CA PHE A 48 5.29 -10.70 -8.50
C PHE A 48 4.95 -9.78 -9.67
N LEU A 49 5.81 -9.70 -10.69
CA LEU A 49 5.55 -8.86 -11.86
C LEU A 49 4.38 -9.39 -12.69
N GLU A 50 4.13 -10.69 -12.66
CA GLU A 50 3.03 -11.36 -13.37
C GLU A 50 1.66 -11.25 -12.67
N LEU A 51 1.64 -10.87 -11.38
CA LEU A 51 0.40 -10.61 -10.65
C LEU A 51 -0.43 -9.49 -11.28
N ALA A 52 -1.75 -9.52 -11.07
CA ALA A 52 -2.60 -8.36 -11.34
C ALA A 52 -2.19 -7.18 -10.45
N GLU A 53 -2.48 -5.95 -10.88
CA GLU A 53 -2.08 -4.74 -10.14
C GLU A 53 -2.59 -4.73 -8.70
N TYR A 54 -3.86 -5.08 -8.50
CA TYR A 54 -4.46 -5.22 -7.18
C TYR A 54 -3.73 -6.26 -6.31
N ASP A 55 -3.38 -7.42 -6.86
CA ASP A 55 -2.68 -8.47 -6.12
C ASP A 55 -1.25 -8.05 -5.74
N ARG A 56 -0.57 -7.27 -6.60
CA ARG A 56 0.72 -6.66 -6.26
C ARG A 56 0.60 -5.71 -5.07
N GLU A 57 -0.43 -4.87 -5.06
CA GLU A 57 -0.69 -3.93 -3.96
C GLU A 57 -0.96 -4.64 -2.63
N VAL A 58 -1.81 -5.67 -2.66
CA VAL A 58 -2.09 -6.50 -1.47
C VAL A 58 -0.82 -7.19 -0.99
N TYR A 59 -0.03 -7.76 -1.91
CA TYR A 59 1.23 -8.42 -1.60
C TYR A 59 2.23 -7.48 -0.91
N VAL A 60 2.51 -6.30 -1.49
CA VAL A 60 3.48 -5.36 -0.89
C VAL A 60 3.00 -4.82 0.44
N THR A 61 1.68 -4.68 0.63
CA THR A 61 1.10 -4.25 1.91
C THR A 61 1.37 -5.31 2.98
N GLY A 62 1.09 -6.59 2.69
CA GLY A 62 1.36 -7.69 3.62
C GLY A 62 2.85 -7.84 3.95
N VAL A 63 3.73 -7.69 2.96
CA VAL A 63 5.18 -7.71 3.17
C VAL A 63 5.63 -6.53 4.04
N ASN A 64 5.12 -5.32 3.75
CA ASN A 64 5.41 -4.13 4.55
C ASN A 64 4.97 -4.29 6.01
N ASP A 65 3.76 -4.83 6.24
CA ASP A 65 3.23 -5.07 7.58
C ASP A 65 4.08 -6.08 8.36
N ALA A 66 4.54 -7.15 7.71
CA ALA A 66 5.45 -8.12 8.33
C ALA A 66 6.79 -7.48 8.77
N TYR A 67 7.34 -6.57 7.97
CA TYR A 67 8.56 -5.83 8.34
C TYR A 67 8.30 -4.80 9.44
N ASN A 68 7.16 -4.12 9.41
CA ASN A 68 6.77 -3.18 10.46
C ASN A 68 6.55 -3.91 11.79
N TRP A 69 5.90 -5.07 11.77
CA TRP A 69 5.73 -5.94 12.93
C TRP A 69 7.08 -6.42 13.47
N SER A 70 8.00 -6.80 12.58
CA SER A 70 9.37 -7.17 12.99
C SER A 70 10.06 -6.02 13.74
N TYR A 71 9.92 -4.78 13.28
CA TYR A 71 10.45 -3.63 14.02
C TYR A 71 9.78 -3.48 15.39
N MET A 72 8.45 -3.59 15.48
CA MET A 72 7.71 -3.55 16.75
C MET A 72 8.12 -4.67 17.72
N ALA A 73 8.55 -5.82 17.20
CA ALA A 73 9.06 -6.94 17.98
C ALA A 73 10.54 -6.77 18.42
N GLY A 74 11.17 -5.62 18.16
CA GLY A 74 12.54 -5.30 18.60
C GLY A 74 13.64 -5.57 17.55
N PHE A 75 13.29 -5.94 16.32
CA PHE A 75 14.27 -6.11 15.24
C PHE A 75 14.65 -4.74 14.62
N GLU A 76 15.51 -4.00 15.31
CA GLU A 76 15.93 -2.62 14.97
C GLU A 76 16.55 -2.46 13.58
N ARG A 77 17.06 -3.54 12.96
CA ARG A 77 17.66 -3.51 11.62
C ARG A 77 16.70 -2.97 10.55
N MET A 78 15.38 -3.01 10.81
CA MET A 78 14.33 -2.53 9.90
C MET A 78 13.85 -1.11 10.19
N LYS A 79 14.37 -0.42 11.21
CA LYS A 79 13.92 0.93 11.61
C LYS A 79 13.95 1.96 10.48
N TRP A 80 14.91 1.83 9.56
CA TRP A 80 15.05 2.73 8.41
C TRP A 80 13.88 2.64 7.42
N LEU A 81 13.15 1.52 7.40
CA LEU A 81 12.04 1.30 6.48
C LEU A 81 10.82 2.15 6.86
N VAL A 82 10.58 2.36 8.17
CA VAL A 82 9.43 3.12 8.69
C VAL A 82 9.31 4.51 8.04
N PRO A 83 10.32 5.39 8.04
CA PRO A 83 10.22 6.69 7.37
C PRO A 83 10.14 6.59 5.84
N CYS A 84 10.64 5.51 5.24
CA CYS A 84 10.55 5.29 3.79
C CYS A 84 9.10 5.01 3.35
N VAL A 85 8.37 4.19 4.11
CA VAL A 85 7.02 3.74 3.75
C VAL A 85 5.91 4.61 4.37
N ARG A 86 6.22 5.37 5.42
CA ARG A 86 5.27 6.28 6.07
C ARG A 86 4.67 7.25 5.04
N ASN A 87 3.35 7.42 5.10
CA ASN A 87 2.54 8.28 4.21
C ASN A 87 2.54 7.87 2.72
N ARG A 88 3.01 6.67 2.38
CA ARG A 88 2.84 6.12 1.02
C ARG A 88 1.64 5.20 0.98
N LYS A 89 0.90 5.25 -0.13
CA LYS A 89 -0.20 4.33 -0.42
C LYS A 89 0.33 3.00 -0.95
N SER A 90 -0.47 1.94 -0.89
CA SER A 90 -0.17 0.62 -1.45
C SER A 90 0.27 0.71 -2.92
N GLN A 91 -0.43 1.52 -3.73
CA GLN A 91 -0.10 1.76 -5.14
C GLN A 91 1.34 2.26 -5.31
N GLN A 92 1.77 3.19 -4.44
CA GLN A 92 3.09 3.79 -4.53
C GLN A 92 4.18 2.79 -4.13
N LEU A 93 3.95 2.00 -3.08
CA LEU A 93 4.87 0.94 -2.66
C LEU A 93 5.00 -0.14 -3.74
N SER A 94 3.88 -0.53 -4.35
CA SER A 94 3.81 -1.50 -5.44
C SER A 94 4.57 -1.00 -6.67
N ALA A 95 4.34 0.26 -7.08
CA ALA A 95 5.04 0.88 -8.20
C ALA A 95 6.55 1.00 -7.95
N MET A 96 6.96 1.42 -6.75
CA MET A 96 8.39 1.50 -6.36
C MET A 96 9.06 0.13 -6.43
N PHE A 97 8.40 -0.91 -5.92
CA PHE A 97 8.96 -2.26 -5.93
C PHE A 97 9.00 -2.86 -7.33
N SER A 98 7.90 -2.75 -8.09
CA SER A 98 7.81 -3.21 -9.48
C SER A 98 8.88 -2.57 -10.35
N LYS A 99 9.06 -1.24 -10.22
CA LYS A 99 10.11 -0.52 -10.94
C LYS A 99 11.49 -1.06 -10.60
N TRP A 100 11.79 -1.25 -9.31
CA TRP A 100 13.10 -1.77 -8.92
C TRP A 100 13.33 -3.20 -9.46
N LEU A 101 12.32 -4.07 -9.45
CA LEU A 101 12.43 -5.40 -10.04
C LEU A 101 12.69 -5.33 -11.55
N GLN A 102 11.97 -4.48 -12.29
CA GLN A 102 12.20 -4.27 -13.72
C GLN A 102 13.62 -3.78 -14.03
N ASP A 103 14.17 -2.94 -13.15
CA ASP A 103 15.55 -2.42 -13.26
C ASP A 103 16.62 -3.47 -12.83
N ASN A 104 16.24 -4.62 -12.25
CA ASN A 104 17.14 -5.66 -11.71
C ASN A 104 16.69 -7.10 -12.08
N PRO A 105 16.60 -7.46 -13.38
CA PRO A 105 16.08 -8.74 -13.85
C PRO A 105 16.89 -9.96 -13.38
N GLU A 106 18.19 -9.80 -13.13
CA GLU A 106 19.06 -10.85 -12.62
C GLU A 106 18.62 -11.39 -11.25
N ARG A 107 17.80 -10.62 -10.51
CA ARG A 107 17.31 -10.98 -9.16
C ARG A 107 15.91 -11.58 -9.15
N TRP A 108 15.25 -11.71 -10.30
CA TRP A 108 13.86 -12.16 -10.38
C TRP A 108 13.60 -13.56 -9.79
N HIS A 109 14.61 -14.42 -9.79
CA HIS A 109 14.54 -15.76 -9.22
C HIS A 109 14.55 -15.78 -7.68
N GLU A 110 14.86 -14.66 -7.03
CA GLU A 110 14.85 -14.56 -5.56
C GLU A 110 13.43 -14.31 -5.00
N PRO A 111 13.16 -14.68 -3.74
CA PRO A 111 11.87 -14.38 -3.09
C PRO A 111 11.55 -12.88 -3.05
N ALA A 112 10.39 -12.47 -3.56
CA ALA A 112 9.99 -11.06 -3.63
C ALA A 112 9.92 -10.39 -2.24
N ALA A 113 9.44 -11.10 -1.22
CA ALA A 113 9.44 -10.60 0.16
C ALA A 113 10.85 -10.25 0.68
N LYS A 114 11.88 -11.03 0.29
CA LYS A 114 13.29 -10.75 0.61
C LYS A 114 13.79 -9.53 -0.17
N LEU A 115 13.37 -9.38 -1.43
CA LEU A 115 13.79 -8.28 -2.31
C LEU A 115 13.20 -6.93 -1.91
N PHE A 116 12.00 -6.90 -1.34
CA PHE A 116 11.29 -5.68 -0.95
C PHE A 116 12.15 -4.66 -0.16
N PRO A 117 12.85 -5.00 0.95
CA PRO A 117 13.70 -4.06 1.65
C PRO A 117 14.89 -3.56 0.81
N PHE A 118 15.45 -4.35 -0.10
CA PHE A 118 16.51 -3.86 -1.01
C PHE A 118 15.96 -2.82 -1.98
N ALA A 119 14.77 -3.06 -2.53
CA ALA A 119 14.09 -2.12 -3.41
C ALA A 119 13.79 -0.80 -2.68
N MET A 120 13.15 -0.89 -1.50
CA MET A 120 12.81 0.30 -0.70
C MET A 120 14.05 1.07 -0.28
N PHE A 121 15.14 0.39 0.04
CA PHE A 121 16.42 1.02 0.34
C PHE A 121 16.97 1.80 -0.86
N ALA A 122 16.99 1.18 -2.05
CA ALA A 122 17.49 1.82 -3.26
C ALA A 122 16.69 3.07 -3.66
N VAL A 123 15.37 3.06 -3.41
CA VAL A 123 14.50 4.19 -3.73
C VAL A 123 14.56 5.28 -2.66
N CYS A 124 14.52 4.93 -1.38
CA CYS A 124 14.40 5.91 -0.29
C CYS A 124 15.72 6.43 0.26
N ARG A 125 16.84 5.73 0.05
CA ARG A 125 18.15 6.10 0.61
C ARG A 125 19.07 6.79 -0.38
N LYS A 126 18.69 6.88 -1.67
CA LYS A 126 19.32 7.86 -2.57
C LYS A 126 19.10 9.25 -1.97
N PRO A 127 20.14 10.08 -1.81
CA PRO A 127 19.97 11.43 -1.33
C PRO A 127 18.98 12.11 -2.28
N HIS A 128 17.83 12.55 -1.76
CA HIS A 128 17.13 13.64 -2.41
C HIS A 128 18.12 14.79 -2.42
N ALA A 129 18.66 15.14 -3.59
CA ALA A 129 19.18 16.49 -3.78
C ALA A 129 18.08 17.41 -3.25
N PRO A 130 18.38 18.35 -2.35
CA PRO A 130 17.36 19.25 -1.84
C PRO A 130 16.68 19.86 -3.06
N ASN A 131 15.35 19.75 -3.13
CA ASN A 131 14.56 20.50 -4.07
C ASN A 131 14.86 21.97 -3.79
N THR A 132 15.87 22.54 -4.44
CA THR A 132 16.08 23.98 -4.48
C THR A 132 14.80 24.53 -5.11
N PRO A 133 13.97 25.29 -4.38
CA PRO A 133 12.87 26.00 -5.00
C PRO A 133 13.47 26.83 -6.14
N PRO A 134 12.83 26.96 -7.31
CA PRO A 134 13.33 27.84 -8.36
C PRO A 134 13.59 29.19 -7.72
N ASN A 135 14.87 29.60 -7.74
CA ASN A 135 15.32 30.88 -7.21
C ASN A 135 14.31 31.93 -7.65
N LYS A 136 13.65 32.58 -6.67
CA LYS A 136 12.93 33.82 -6.95
C LYS A 136 13.93 34.71 -7.69
N ALA A 137 13.59 35.04 -8.94
CA ALA A 137 14.37 35.95 -9.75
C ALA A 137 14.72 37.20 -8.90
N PRO A 138 15.95 37.73 -8.98
CA PRO A 138 16.30 38.96 -8.29
C PRO A 138 15.27 40.04 -8.63
N LYS A 139 14.62 40.60 -7.60
CA LYS A 139 13.79 41.80 -7.75
C LYS A 139 14.72 42.89 -8.29
N ALA A 140 14.51 43.31 -9.53
CA ALA A 140 15.18 44.46 -10.11
C ALA A 140 14.89 45.68 -9.23
N THR A 141 15.94 46.30 -8.70
CA THR A 141 15.86 47.59 -8.03
C THR A 141 15.54 48.67 -9.06
N PRO A 142 14.65 49.63 -8.75
CA PRO A 142 14.45 50.80 -9.60
C PRO A 142 15.72 51.65 -9.52
N LYS A 143 16.28 52.02 -10.68
CA LYS A 143 17.26 53.11 -10.74
C LYS A 143 16.52 54.42 -10.53
N SER A 144 16.98 55.18 -9.53
CA SER A 144 16.64 56.58 -9.27
C SER A 144 17.09 57.49 -10.40
#